data_AF-A0A663DL91-F1
#
_entry.id   AF-A0A663DL91-F1
#
_cell.length_a   1.000
_cell.length_b   1.000
_cell.length_c   1.000
_cell.angle_alpha   90.00
_cell.angle_beta   90.00
_cell.angle_gamma   90.00
#
_symmetry.space_group_name_H-M   'P 1'
#
loop_
_entity.id
_entity.type
_entity.pdbx_description
1 polymer ?
#
loop_
_entity_poly.entity_id
_entity_poly.type
_entity_poly.pdbx_seq_one_letter_code
_entity_poly.pdbx_strand_id
1 'polypeptide(L)'
;MGCAALLWGWLLLGCSWGSAPPGVSAAALLTATYVLDDASGPGRQFDGIGAVSGGGATSRLLVNYQEPYRSQILDYLFKPSFGASLHMLKVEIGGDGQSTDGTEPSHMHYENDENYFRGYEWWLMKEAKKRNPKIKLIGLPWTFPAWIGKGENWPYDYPDVTAYYIVSWILGAKQYHDLDIDYIGIWNERAFSSKYIKLQAWNANRIRSPDIFFFLCLSVTSNFKCVSVC
;
A
#
# COMPACT_ATOMS: atom_id res chain seq x y z
N MET A 1 52.25 40.19 46.91
CA MET A 1 52.20 39.09 47.90
C MET A 1 51.57 37.91 47.17
N GLY A 2 52.29 37.02 46.49
CA GLY A 2 53.54 36.37 46.85
C GLY A 2 53.20 35.05 47.53
N CYS A 3 53.18 33.94 46.79
CA CYS A 3 53.91 32.71 47.17
C CYS A 3 53.77 31.66 46.05
N ALA A 4 54.85 31.47 45.31
CA ALA A 4 55.10 30.27 44.51
C ALA A 4 55.52 29.14 45.44
N ALA A 5 55.12 27.91 45.12
CA ALA A 5 55.73 26.69 45.67
C ALA A 5 56.01 25.73 44.52
N LEU A 6 57.27 25.76 44.09
CA LEU A 6 57.93 24.77 43.26
C LEU A 6 58.20 23.52 44.10
N LEU A 7 57.94 22.33 43.57
CA LEU A 7 58.61 21.11 44.02
C LEU A 7 59.26 20.41 42.82
N TRP A 8 60.55 20.16 43.01
CA TRP A 8 61.54 19.68 42.06
C TRP A 8 61.53 18.15 41.89
N GLY A 9 61.89 17.73 40.65
CA GLY A 9 62.70 16.55 40.32
C GLY A 9 61.98 15.19 40.29
N TRP A 10 62.31 14.26 39.40
CA TRP A 10 63.60 14.02 38.75
C TRP A 10 63.48 13.76 37.23
N LEU A 11 64.49 14.27 36.51
CA LEU A 11 64.78 13.95 35.12
C LEU A 11 65.52 12.60 35.10
N LEU A 12 64.96 11.58 34.45
CA LEU A 12 65.73 10.44 33.98
C LEU A 12 65.80 10.52 32.45
N LEU A 13 66.96 10.97 31.97
CA LEU A 13 67.39 10.82 30.59
C LEU A 13 67.61 9.33 30.32
N GLY A 14 66.62 8.70 29.70
CA GLY A 14 66.78 7.41 29.04
C GLY A 14 66.93 7.62 27.54
N CYS A 15 68.17 7.75 27.07
CA CYS A 15 68.48 7.57 25.66
C CYS A 15 68.30 6.09 25.32
N SER A 16 67.18 5.71 24.72
CA SER A 16 67.10 4.52 23.89
C SER A 16 66.89 4.96 22.44
N TRP A 17 67.96 4.81 21.65
CA TRP A 17 67.87 4.79 20.19
C TRP A 17 67.16 3.49 19.80
N GLY A 18 65.83 3.54 19.79
CA GLY A 18 64.99 2.56 19.13
C GLY A 18 64.33 3.25 17.95
N SER A 19 64.69 2.86 16.74
CA SER A 19 63.96 3.23 15.53
C SER A 19 62.50 2.80 15.68
N ALA A 20 61.62 3.76 15.98
CA ALA A 20 60.19 3.55 15.88
C ALA A 20 59.89 3.10 14.45
N PRO A 21 59.12 2.01 14.25
CA PRO A 21 58.73 1.62 12.90
C PRO A 21 58.01 2.81 12.23
N PRO A 22 58.22 3.03 10.91
CA PRO A 22 57.57 4.11 10.20
C PRO A 22 56.07 4.02 10.43
N GLY A 23 55.47 5.17 10.74
CA GLY A 23 54.12 5.30 11.26
C GLY A 23 53.14 4.30 10.65
N VAL A 24 52.55 3.49 11.52
CA VAL A 24 51.21 2.96 11.24
C VAL A 24 50.29 4.17 11.36
N SER A 25 50.19 4.93 10.27
CA SER A 25 49.09 5.87 10.10
C SER A 25 47.83 5.05 10.29
N ALA A 26 46.98 5.43 11.22
CA ALA A 26 45.62 4.90 11.26
C ALA A 26 45.09 4.99 9.81
N ALA A 27 44.71 3.86 9.22
CA ALA A 27 44.10 3.87 7.91
C ALA A 27 42.94 4.86 8.02
N ALA A 28 42.96 5.93 7.22
CA ALA A 28 41.86 6.87 7.18
C ALA A 28 40.61 6.02 6.90
N LEU A 29 39.67 5.99 7.86
CA LEU A 29 38.35 5.47 7.57
C LEU A 29 37.89 6.24 6.34
N LEU A 30 37.72 5.54 5.21
CA LEU A 30 37.03 6.10 4.07
C LEU A 30 35.62 6.44 4.55
N THR A 31 35.43 7.68 5.00
CA THR A 31 34.11 8.22 5.27
C THR A 31 33.44 8.32 3.90
N ALA A 32 32.66 7.30 3.55
CA ALA A 32 31.87 7.31 2.35
C ALA A 32 31.01 8.59 2.38
N THR A 33 31.29 9.51 1.45
CA THR A 33 30.54 10.74 1.30
C THR A 33 29.42 10.46 0.30
N TYR A 34 28.17 10.56 0.75
CA TYR A 34 27.00 10.38 -0.11
C TYR A 34 26.52 11.75 -0.56
N VAL A 35 26.56 11.99 -1.88
CA VAL A 35 26.06 13.22 -2.48
C VAL A 35 24.56 13.08 -2.73
N LEU A 36 23.77 14.02 -2.22
CA LEU A 36 22.35 14.16 -2.53
C LEU A 36 22.22 15.36 -3.48
N ASP A 37 21.91 15.10 -4.74
CA ASP A 37 21.85 16.11 -5.81
C ASP A 37 20.71 15.79 -6.78
N ASP A 38 20.07 16.83 -7.29
CA ASP A 38 19.02 16.78 -8.31
C ASP A 38 19.41 17.52 -9.61
N ALA A 39 20.66 17.98 -9.74
CA ALA A 39 21.15 18.70 -10.92
C ALA A 39 21.01 17.93 -12.24
N SER A 40 21.10 16.60 -12.20
CA SER A 40 20.84 15.73 -13.37
C SER A 40 19.37 15.42 -13.63
N GLY A 41 18.47 16.05 -12.87
CA GLY A 41 17.04 15.77 -12.83
C GLY A 41 16.65 14.80 -11.71
N PRO A 42 15.38 14.84 -11.28
CA PRO A 42 14.88 13.95 -10.23
C PRO A 42 14.77 12.50 -10.70
N GLY A 43 14.76 11.58 -9.73
CA GLY A 43 14.45 10.18 -9.96
C GLY A 43 12.96 9.92 -10.26
N ARG A 44 12.50 8.70 -9.95
CA ARG A 44 11.08 8.35 -10.09
C ARG A 44 10.22 9.12 -9.08
N GLN A 45 8.99 9.42 -9.47
CA GLN A 45 7.98 9.94 -8.55
C GLN A 45 7.68 8.90 -7.47
N PHE A 46 7.54 9.37 -6.23
CA PHE A 46 7.08 8.56 -5.11
C PHE A 46 5.55 8.56 -5.07
N ASP A 47 4.94 7.37 -5.11
CA ASP A 47 3.48 7.22 -5.23
C ASP A 47 2.73 7.09 -3.91
N GLY A 48 3.44 6.79 -2.81
CA GLY A 48 2.89 6.63 -1.47
C GLY A 48 3.24 5.28 -0.81
N ILE A 49 3.03 5.21 0.51
CA ILE A 49 2.99 3.96 1.29
C ILE A 49 1.54 3.72 1.73
N GLY A 50 1.11 2.45 1.67
CA GLY A 50 -0.23 2.04 2.06
C GLY A 50 -0.29 0.71 2.80
N ALA A 51 -1.50 0.32 3.18
CA ALA A 51 -1.81 -0.94 3.83
C ALA A 51 -3.05 -1.59 3.18
N VAL A 52 -3.28 -2.87 3.50
CA VAL A 52 -4.39 -3.67 2.98
C VAL A 52 -5.39 -3.98 4.09
N SER A 53 -6.67 -3.73 3.83
CA SER A 53 -7.80 -4.35 4.54
C SER A 53 -8.42 -5.40 3.64
N GLY A 54 -8.79 -6.54 4.19
CA GLY A 54 -9.16 -7.74 3.44
C GLY A 54 -7.96 -8.64 3.15
N GLY A 55 -8.07 -9.44 2.09
CA GLY A 55 -7.32 -10.69 2.02
C GLY A 55 -7.81 -11.65 3.09
N GLY A 56 -9.12 -11.62 3.38
CA GLY A 56 -9.81 -12.45 4.35
C GLY A 56 -10.04 -11.78 5.69
N ALA A 57 -11.19 -11.11 5.86
CA ALA A 57 -11.77 -10.75 7.15
C ALA A 57 -10.89 -9.95 8.13
N THR A 58 -9.81 -9.31 7.68
CA THR A 58 -8.75 -8.78 8.57
C THR A 58 -9.22 -7.60 9.43
N SER A 59 -10.21 -6.84 8.98
CA SER A 59 -10.83 -5.73 9.72
C SER A 59 -12.13 -6.12 10.46
N ARG A 60 -12.48 -7.41 10.49
CA ARG A 60 -13.80 -7.89 10.95
C ARG A 60 -14.16 -7.47 12.38
N LEU A 61 -13.18 -7.39 13.27
CA LEU A 61 -13.38 -7.07 14.69
C LEU A 61 -13.24 -5.57 14.99
N LEU A 62 -12.84 -4.74 14.03
CA LEU A 62 -12.65 -3.30 14.25
C LEU A 62 -13.99 -2.56 14.34
N VAL A 63 -14.99 -2.99 13.57
CA VAL A 63 -16.26 -2.28 13.40
C VAL A 63 -17.07 -2.12 14.68
N ASN A 64 -16.96 -3.07 15.61
CA ASN A 64 -17.71 -3.11 16.86
C ASN A 64 -16.89 -2.64 18.08
N TYR A 65 -15.68 -2.09 17.87
CA TYR A 65 -14.98 -1.41 18.95
C TYR A 65 -15.81 -0.25 19.49
N GLN A 66 -15.78 -0.07 20.80
CA GLN A 66 -16.45 1.05 21.45
C GLN A 66 -15.74 2.37 21.12
N GLU A 67 -16.52 3.44 21.03
CA GLU A 67 -15.95 4.78 21.06
C GLU A 67 -15.46 5.12 22.47
N PRO A 68 -14.37 5.91 22.62
CA PRO A 68 -13.63 6.61 21.56
C PRO A 68 -12.54 5.76 20.87
N TYR A 69 -12.33 4.52 21.30
CA TYR A 69 -11.17 3.71 20.91
C TYR A 69 -11.16 3.37 19.42
N ARG A 70 -12.34 3.06 18.84
CA ARG A 70 -12.44 2.81 17.40
C ARG A 70 -11.97 4.01 16.59
N SER A 71 -12.43 5.21 16.93
CA SER A 71 -12.00 6.44 16.26
C SER A 71 -10.50 6.73 16.47
N GLN A 72 -9.96 6.44 17.66
CA GLN A 72 -8.53 6.60 17.95
C GLN A 72 -7.65 5.66 17.11
N ILE A 73 -8.05 4.40 16.92
CA ILE A 73 -7.35 3.45 16.04
C ILE A 73 -7.33 4.00 14.61
N LEU A 74 -8.46 4.49 14.11
CA LEU A 74 -8.55 5.08 12.78
C LEU A 74 -7.71 6.35 12.65
N ASP A 75 -7.58 7.15 13.72
CA ASP A 75 -6.67 8.29 13.76
C ASP A 75 -5.21 7.83 13.62
N TYR A 76 -4.78 6.80 14.36
CA TYR A 76 -3.42 6.26 14.23
C TYR A 76 -3.11 5.77 12.81
N LEU A 77 -4.10 5.27 12.07
CA LEU A 77 -3.90 4.78 10.71
C LEU A 77 -3.91 5.89 9.65
N PHE A 78 -4.93 6.76 9.69
CA PHE A 78 -5.26 7.62 8.55
C PHE A 78 -5.06 9.11 8.80
N LYS A 79 -4.99 9.57 10.06
CA LYS A 79 -4.87 11.01 10.35
C LYS A 79 -3.48 11.51 9.94
N PRO A 80 -3.39 12.52 9.08
CA PRO A 80 -2.10 13.08 8.67
C PRO A 80 -1.34 13.67 9.87
N SER A 81 -0.02 13.54 9.84
CA SER A 81 0.89 14.07 10.88
C SER A 81 0.56 13.55 12.29
N PHE A 82 0.10 12.30 12.40
CA PHE A 82 -0.24 11.69 13.69
C PHE A 82 0.44 10.33 13.87
N GLY A 83 -0.15 9.26 13.34
CA GLY A 83 0.42 7.91 13.40
C GLY A 83 1.04 7.52 12.06
N ALA A 84 0.65 6.36 11.55
CA ALA A 84 1.11 5.83 10.26
C ALA A 84 0.86 6.78 9.09
N SER A 85 -0.21 7.59 9.16
CA SER A 85 -0.52 8.64 8.17
C SER A 85 -0.52 8.10 6.73
N LEU A 86 -1.24 7.00 6.50
CA LEU A 86 -1.17 6.25 5.24
C LEU A 86 -1.58 7.09 4.02
N HIS A 87 -0.85 6.90 2.92
CA HIS A 87 -1.12 7.55 1.63
C HIS A 87 -2.12 6.77 0.78
N MET A 88 -2.19 5.45 0.99
CA MET A 88 -3.06 4.55 0.21
C MET A 88 -3.74 3.53 1.13
N LEU A 89 -5.00 3.21 0.83
CA LEU A 89 -5.74 2.12 1.43
C LEU A 89 -6.20 1.18 0.31
N LYS A 90 -5.75 -0.07 0.36
CA LYS A 90 -6.22 -1.13 -0.51
C LYS A 90 -7.26 -1.97 0.24
N VAL A 91 -8.40 -2.22 -0.39
CA VAL A 91 -9.48 -3.07 0.15
C VAL A 91 -9.74 -4.27 -0.74
N GLU A 92 -10.19 -5.36 -0.13
CA GLU A 92 -10.74 -6.50 -0.86
C GLU A 92 -12.09 -6.13 -1.48
N ILE A 93 -12.29 -6.54 -2.73
CA ILE A 93 -13.63 -6.63 -3.32
C ILE A 93 -14.14 -8.01 -2.92
N GLY A 94 -14.96 -8.05 -1.88
CA GLY A 94 -15.49 -9.29 -1.31
C GLY A 94 -16.20 -10.12 -2.38
N GLY A 95 -15.95 -11.44 -2.38
CA GLY A 95 -16.48 -12.35 -3.39
C GLY A 95 -17.10 -13.61 -2.80
N ASP A 96 -17.59 -13.54 -1.56
CA ASP A 96 -18.25 -14.62 -0.78
C ASP A 96 -17.40 -15.85 -0.47
N GLY A 97 -16.14 -15.90 -0.91
CA GLY A 97 -15.21 -16.99 -0.66
C GLY A 97 -14.29 -16.70 0.52
N GLN A 98 -13.63 -17.76 1.01
CA GLN A 98 -12.56 -17.66 2.00
C GLN A 98 -11.30 -17.07 1.34
N SER A 99 -10.77 -15.98 1.89
CA SER A 99 -9.64 -15.24 1.33
C SER A 99 -8.40 -15.10 2.24
N THR A 100 -8.43 -15.61 3.50
CA THR A 100 -7.31 -16.10 4.38
C THR A 100 -7.87 -16.36 5.78
N ASP A 101 -8.32 -15.31 6.48
CA ASP A 101 -8.83 -15.38 7.87
C ASP A 101 -10.37 -15.37 7.96
N GLY A 102 -11.07 -15.37 6.83
CA GLY A 102 -12.52 -15.39 6.75
C GLY A 102 -13.05 -15.03 5.37
N THR A 103 -14.37 -15.00 5.25
CA THR A 103 -15.04 -14.57 4.02
C THR A 103 -15.43 -13.10 4.08
N GLU A 104 -15.40 -12.42 2.94
CA GLU A 104 -15.95 -11.07 2.79
C GLU A 104 -17.13 -11.05 1.82
N PRO A 105 -18.23 -10.35 2.18
CA PRO A 105 -19.47 -10.42 1.41
C PRO A 105 -19.36 -9.65 0.09
N SER A 106 -19.84 -10.26 -0.97
CA SER A 106 -19.99 -9.65 -2.29
C SER A 106 -21.10 -8.62 -2.33
N HIS A 107 -20.93 -7.58 -3.15
CA HIS A 107 -22.02 -6.68 -3.53
C HIS A 107 -23.06 -7.36 -4.43
N MET A 108 -22.74 -8.52 -5.02
CA MET A 108 -23.66 -9.34 -5.82
C MET A 108 -23.53 -10.82 -5.47
N HIS A 109 -24.42 -11.35 -4.62
CA HIS A 109 -24.42 -12.79 -4.25
C HIS A 109 -24.92 -13.68 -5.40
N TYR A 110 -25.85 -13.18 -6.20
CA TYR A 110 -26.41 -13.83 -7.39
C TYR A 110 -26.57 -12.80 -8.51
N GLU A 111 -26.81 -13.26 -9.75
CA GLU A 111 -26.74 -12.42 -10.96
C GLU A 111 -27.62 -11.16 -10.93
N ASN A 112 -28.78 -11.23 -10.26
CA ASN A 112 -29.72 -10.11 -10.14
C ASN A 112 -29.73 -9.47 -8.75
N ASP A 113 -28.66 -9.65 -7.96
CA ASP A 113 -28.48 -9.05 -6.64
C ASP A 113 -27.49 -7.89 -6.71
N GLU A 114 -27.87 -6.73 -6.16
CA GLU A 114 -26.94 -5.62 -5.94
C GLU A 114 -27.18 -4.99 -4.56
N ASN A 115 -26.15 -4.97 -3.73
CA ASN A 115 -26.18 -4.28 -2.44
C ASN A 115 -24.79 -3.76 -2.07
N TYR A 116 -24.66 -2.44 -2.10
CA TYR A 116 -23.41 -1.72 -1.83
C TYR A 116 -23.24 -1.34 -0.35
N PHE A 117 -24.01 -1.95 0.57
CA PHE A 117 -23.97 -1.65 2.01
C PHE A 117 -23.53 -2.86 2.85
N ARG A 118 -23.09 -3.95 2.22
CA ARG A 118 -22.59 -5.15 2.90
C ARG A 118 -21.15 -4.99 3.35
N GLY A 119 -20.78 -5.74 4.38
CA GLY A 119 -19.42 -5.76 4.91
C GLY A 119 -19.04 -4.42 5.55
N TYR A 120 -17.75 -4.14 5.60
CA TYR A 120 -17.20 -3.00 6.34
C TYR A 120 -16.21 -2.16 5.55
N GLU A 121 -15.80 -2.61 4.36
CA GLU A 121 -14.81 -1.87 3.56
C GLU A 121 -15.33 -0.52 3.08
N TRP A 122 -16.63 -0.42 2.77
CA TRP A 122 -17.28 0.86 2.48
C TRP A 122 -17.17 1.85 3.64
N TRP A 123 -17.38 1.38 4.86
CA TRP A 123 -17.26 2.19 6.06
C TRP A 123 -15.80 2.59 6.30
N LEU A 124 -14.86 1.65 6.16
CA LEU A 124 -13.44 1.90 6.39
C LEU A 124 -12.89 2.94 5.39
N MET A 125 -13.23 2.82 4.11
CA MET A 125 -12.83 3.79 3.09
C MET A 125 -13.38 5.19 3.38
N LYS A 126 -14.64 5.31 3.84
CA LYS A 126 -15.21 6.60 4.26
C LYS A 126 -14.49 7.18 5.47
N GLU A 127 -14.20 6.37 6.49
CA GLU A 127 -13.47 6.82 7.68
C GLU A 127 -12.03 7.25 7.34
N ALA A 128 -11.40 6.60 6.38
CA ALA A 128 -10.08 6.97 5.87
C ALA A 128 -10.13 8.29 5.10
N LYS A 129 -11.03 8.45 4.12
CA LYS A 129 -11.22 9.70 3.35
C LYS A 129 -11.61 10.88 4.24
N LYS A 130 -12.42 10.64 5.28
CA LYS A 130 -12.79 11.68 6.26
C LYS A 130 -11.58 12.25 7.01
N ARG A 131 -10.58 11.42 7.31
CA ARG A 131 -9.33 11.82 7.99
C ARG A 131 -8.28 12.36 7.02
N ASN A 132 -8.17 11.73 5.87
CA ASN A 132 -7.25 12.11 4.80
C ASN A 132 -8.00 12.11 3.46
N PRO A 133 -8.55 13.26 3.02
CA PRO A 133 -9.25 13.35 1.73
C PRO A 133 -8.39 12.98 0.52
N LYS A 134 -7.05 13.08 0.66
CA LYS A 134 -6.07 12.77 -0.38
C LYS A 134 -5.63 11.29 -0.39
N ILE A 135 -6.14 10.46 0.51
CA ILE A 135 -5.79 9.03 0.51
C ILE A 135 -6.24 8.39 -0.81
N LYS A 136 -5.36 7.60 -1.43
CA LYS A 136 -5.68 6.85 -2.64
C LYS A 136 -6.39 5.54 -2.26
N LEU A 137 -7.48 5.21 -2.93
CA LEU A 137 -8.27 3.99 -2.71
C LEU A 137 -8.01 2.96 -3.80
N ILE A 138 -7.78 1.71 -3.41
CA ILE A 138 -7.49 0.60 -4.31
C ILE A 138 -8.44 -0.56 -4.04
N GLY A 139 -9.13 -1.07 -5.06
CA GLY A 139 -9.94 -2.29 -4.95
C GLY A 139 -9.28 -3.48 -5.63
N LEU A 140 -9.29 -4.68 -5.03
CA LEU A 140 -8.82 -5.92 -5.67
C LEU A 140 -9.69 -7.12 -5.24
N PRO A 141 -10.18 -7.96 -6.17
CA PRO A 141 -10.86 -9.19 -5.80
C PRO A 141 -9.87 -10.32 -5.44
N TRP A 142 -10.21 -11.06 -4.39
CA TRP A 142 -9.56 -12.34 -4.04
C TRP A 142 -10.36 -13.54 -4.54
N THR A 143 -11.68 -13.46 -4.40
CA THR A 143 -12.62 -14.48 -4.87
C THR A 143 -13.71 -13.82 -5.71
N PHE A 144 -14.51 -14.65 -6.38
CA PHE A 144 -15.68 -14.20 -7.12
C PHE A 144 -16.87 -15.09 -6.75
N PRO A 145 -18.09 -14.54 -6.72
CA PRO A 145 -19.31 -15.35 -6.61
C PRO A 145 -19.42 -16.37 -7.76
N ALA A 146 -19.96 -17.55 -7.48
CA ALA A 146 -19.99 -18.66 -8.45
C ALA A 146 -20.71 -18.34 -9.77
N TRP A 147 -21.72 -17.45 -9.74
CA TRP A 147 -22.49 -17.08 -10.93
C TRP A 147 -21.65 -16.34 -11.98
N ILE A 148 -20.53 -15.71 -11.58
CA ILE A 148 -19.59 -15.04 -12.49
C ILE A 148 -18.98 -16.02 -13.49
N GLY A 149 -18.67 -17.24 -13.04
CA GLY A 149 -18.12 -18.29 -13.88
C GLY A 149 -19.15 -18.95 -14.79
N LYS A 150 -20.45 -18.63 -14.67
CA LYS A 150 -21.54 -19.21 -15.47
C LYS A 150 -21.53 -20.76 -15.50
N GLY A 151 -21.15 -21.38 -14.40
CA GLY A 151 -21.03 -22.84 -14.27
C GLY A 151 -19.58 -23.35 -14.33
N GLU A 152 -18.64 -22.52 -14.75
CA GLU A 152 -17.20 -22.79 -14.73
C GLU A 152 -16.55 -22.27 -13.44
N ASN A 153 -15.40 -22.84 -13.08
CA ASN A 153 -14.60 -22.43 -11.92
C ASN A 153 -13.55 -21.35 -12.27
N TRP A 154 -13.76 -20.60 -13.35
CA TRP A 154 -12.81 -19.60 -13.84
C TRP A 154 -13.48 -18.27 -14.21
N PRO A 155 -13.02 -17.12 -13.67
CA PRO A 155 -13.68 -15.83 -13.89
C PRO A 155 -13.41 -15.24 -15.28
N TYR A 156 -12.54 -15.83 -16.11
CA TYR A 156 -12.18 -15.23 -17.41
C TYR A 156 -12.75 -15.95 -18.62
N ASP A 157 -13.54 -17.00 -18.43
CA ASP A 157 -14.26 -17.65 -19.53
C ASP A 157 -15.35 -16.72 -20.08
N TYR A 158 -15.95 -15.92 -19.19
CA TYR A 158 -16.93 -14.88 -19.50
C TYR A 158 -16.42 -13.51 -19.02
N PRO A 159 -15.38 -12.94 -19.67
CA PRO A 159 -14.70 -11.75 -19.16
C PRO A 159 -15.60 -10.51 -19.10
N ASP A 160 -16.65 -10.44 -19.94
CA ASP A 160 -17.64 -9.37 -19.92
C ASP A 160 -18.48 -9.39 -18.63
N VAL A 161 -18.82 -10.58 -18.12
CA VAL A 161 -19.57 -10.75 -16.87
C VAL A 161 -18.71 -10.31 -15.68
N THR A 162 -17.44 -10.73 -15.67
CA THR A 162 -16.48 -10.33 -14.63
C THR A 162 -16.18 -8.84 -14.66
N ALA A 163 -16.04 -8.26 -15.86
CA ALA A 163 -15.82 -6.83 -15.99
C ALA A 163 -17.04 -6.02 -15.55
N TYR A 164 -18.25 -6.46 -15.89
CA TYR A 164 -19.50 -5.89 -15.38
C TYR A 164 -19.52 -5.89 -13.85
N TYR A 165 -19.26 -7.04 -13.22
CA TYR A 165 -19.22 -7.18 -11.76
C TYR A 165 -18.28 -6.18 -11.08
N ILE A 166 -17.05 -6.03 -11.60
CA ILE A 166 -16.06 -5.09 -11.06
C ILE A 166 -16.47 -3.63 -11.31
N VAL A 167 -16.98 -3.33 -12.50
CA VAL A 167 -17.48 -1.98 -12.84
C VAL A 167 -18.62 -1.57 -11.93
N SER A 168 -19.57 -2.47 -11.66
CA SER A 168 -20.70 -2.21 -10.76
C SER A 168 -20.21 -1.87 -9.35
N TRP A 169 -19.17 -2.56 -8.84
CA TRP A 169 -18.55 -2.23 -7.56
C TRP A 169 -18.01 -0.79 -7.52
N ILE A 170 -17.28 -0.38 -8.57
CA ILE A 170 -16.68 0.97 -8.67
C ILE A 170 -17.79 2.05 -8.75
N LEU A 171 -18.79 1.82 -9.59
CA LEU A 171 -19.94 2.73 -9.72
C LEU A 171 -20.71 2.83 -8.40
N GLY A 172 -20.92 1.72 -7.71
CA GLY A 172 -21.57 1.69 -6.40
C GLY A 172 -20.78 2.43 -5.32
N ALA A 173 -19.45 2.34 -5.34
CA ALA A 173 -18.58 3.11 -4.45
C ALA A 173 -18.84 4.63 -4.58
N LYS A 174 -18.92 5.12 -5.82
CA LYS A 174 -19.19 6.54 -6.08
C LYS A 174 -20.64 6.92 -5.76
N GLN A 175 -21.60 6.15 -6.27
CA GLN A 175 -23.02 6.49 -6.18
C GLN A 175 -23.54 6.47 -4.73
N TYR A 176 -23.14 5.48 -3.93
CA TYR A 176 -23.72 5.28 -2.59
C TYR A 176 -22.84 5.79 -1.45
N HIS A 177 -21.54 6.01 -1.69
CA HIS A 177 -20.58 6.40 -0.65
C HIS A 177 -19.73 7.62 -1.00
N ASP A 178 -19.89 8.21 -2.19
CA ASP A 178 -19.06 9.30 -2.72
C ASP A 178 -17.55 8.98 -2.65
N LEU A 179 -17.20 7.73 -2.95
CA LEU A 179 -15.83 7.28 -2.99
C LEU A 179 -15.33 7.17 -4.42
N ASP A 180 -14.33 7.98 -4.75
CA ASP A 180 -13.56 7.82 -5.99
C ASP A 180 -12.49 6.75 -5.77
N ILE A 181 -12.59 5.66 -6.53
CA ILE A 181 -11.63 4.55 -6.49
C ILE A 181 -10.51 4.88 -7.44
N ASP A 182 -9.31 5.12 -6.92
CA ASP A 182 -8.16 5.54 -7.71
C ASP A 182 -7.59 4.40 -8.56
N TYR A 183 -7.54 3.18 -8.02
CA TYR A 183 -6.96 2.01 -8.71
C TYR A 183 -7.83 0.74 -8.55
N ILE A 184 -7.86 -0.10 -9.59
CA ILE A 184 -8.44 -1.45 -9.51
C ILE A 184 -7.35 -2.51 -9.73
N GLY A 185 -7.51 -3.68 -9.14
CA GLY A 185 -6.70 -4.86 -9.44
C GLY A 185 -7.41 -5.86 -10.36
N ILE A 186 -6.77 -7.01 -10.57
CA ILE A 186 -7.25 -8.06 -11.50
C ILE A 186 -7.76 -9.27 -10.74
N TRP A 187 -6.88 -10.11 -10.22
CA TRP A 187 -7.24 -11.21 -9.33
C TRP A 187 -6.02 -11.56 -8.49
N ASN A 188 -6.17 -11.49 -7.17
CA ASN A 188 -5.04 -11.61 -6.26
C ASN A 188 -4.35 -12.98 -6.36
N GLU A 189 -3.03 -12.98 -6.62
CA GLU A 189 -2.18 -14.18 -6.60
C GLU A 189 -2.69 -15.33 -7.48
N ARG A 190 -3.30 -14.96 -8.61
CA ARG A 190 -3.83 -15.90 -9.60
C ARG A 190 -3.35 -15.51 -10.99
N ALA A 191 -3.49 -16.45 -11.92
CA ALA A 191 -3.21 -16.19 -13.32
C ALA A 191 -4.13 -15.06 -13.83
N PHE A 192 -3.61 -14.25 -14.75
CA PHE A 192 -4.36 -13.16 -15.37
C PHE A 192 -4.77 -13.52 -16.80
N SER A 193 -5.81 -12.85 -17.31
CA SER A 193 -6.20 -12.94 -18.72
C SER A 193 -5.93 -11.61 -19.42
N SER A 194 -5.08 -11.61 -20.44
CA SER A 194 -4.78 -10.41 -21.24
C SER A 194 -6.02 -9.85 -21.95
N LYS A 195 -6.96 -10.72 -22.32
CA LYS A 195 -8.26 -10.33 -22.88
C LYS A 195 -9.09 -9.56 -21.84
N TYR A 196 -9.23 -10.11 -20.64
CA TYR A 196 -9.96 -9.46 -19.55
C TYR A 196 -9.34 -8.10 -19.18
N ILE A 197 -8.02 -8.04 -19.10
CA ILE A 197 -7.27 -6.82 -18.82
C ILE A 197 -7.60 -5.69 -19.81
N LYS A 198 -7.56 -5.99 -21.11
CA LYS A 198 -7.86 -5.00 -22.16
C LYS A 198 -9.31 -4.52 -22.06
N LEU A 199 -10.23 -5.45 -21.79
CA LEU A 199 -11.64 -5.14 -21.61
C LEU A 199 -11.88 -4.26 -20.37
N GLN A 200 -11.27 -4.61 -19.24
CA GLN A 200 -11.38 -3.85 -18.00
C GLN A 200 -10.84 -2.43 -18.18
N ALA A 201 -9.68 -2.28 -18.85
CA ALA A 201 -9.11 -0.98 -19.19
C ALA A 201 -10.03 -0.18 -20.13
N TRP A 202 -10.66 -0.85 -21.10
CA TRP A 202 -11.63 -0.20 -21.99
C TRP A 202 -12.87 0.30 -21.25
N ASN A 203 -13.45 -0.52 -20.36
CA ASN A 203 -14.60 -0.13 -19.53
C ASN A 203 -14.26 1.01 -18.58
N ALA A 204 -13.12 0.90 -17.89
CA ALA A 204 -12.56 1.93 -17.03
C ALA A 204 -12.49 3.30 -17.71
N ASN A 205 -11.94 3.34 -18.93
CA ASN A 205 -11.81 4.57 -19.71
C ASN A 205 -13.16 5.21 -20.07
N ARG A 206 -14.26 4.44 -20.07
CA ARG A 206 -15.62 4.94 -20.37
C ARG A 206 -16.35 5.46 -19.13
N ILE A 207 -16.02 4.93 -17.96
CA ILE A 207 -16.61 5.33 -16.68
C ILE A 207 -15.87 6.57 -16.11
N ARG A 208 -14.83 7.05 -16.80
CA ARG A 208 -14.00 8.21 -16.43
C ARG A 208 -14.82 9.42 -15.97
N SER A 209 -14.83 9.64 -14.66
CA SER A 209 -14.52 10.95 -14.09
C SER A 209 -13.00 11.18 -14.27
N PRO A 210 -12.51 12.41 -14.53
CA PRO A 210 -11.13 12.67 -14.95
C PRO A 210 -9.98 12.18 -14.05
N ASP A 211 -10.25 11.60 -12.87
CA ASP A 211 -9.24 11.38 -11.82
C ASP A 211 -8.94 9.90 -11.46
N ILE A 212 -9.50 8.91 -12.18
CA ILE A 212 -9.26 7.49 -11.87
C ILE A 212 -8.09 6.91 -12.71
N PHE A 213 -7.07 6.35 -12.03
CA PHE A 213 -5.89 5.71 -12.63
C PHE A 213 -5.94 4.18 -12.49
N PHE A 214 -6.37 3.47 -13.52
CA PHE A 214 -6.36 1.99 -13.46
C PHE A 214 -4.93 1.43 -13.54
N PHE A 215 -4.45 0.78 -12.47
CA PHE A 215 -3.25 -0.08 -12.52
C PHE A 215 -3.61 -1.56 -12.70
N LEU A 216 -2.61 -2.36 -13.07
CA LEU A 216 -2.80 -3.72 -13.53
C LEU A 216 -1.85 -4.71 -12.85
N CYS A 217 -2.46 -5.78 -12.34
CA CYS A 217 -1.95 -7.11 -12.01
C CYS A 217 -1.08 -7.30 -10.74
N LEU A 218 -1.63 -8.06 -9.79
CA LEU A 218 -0.86 -8.76 -8.76
C LEU A 218 -0.84 -10.26 -9.11
N SER A 219 0.30 -10.72 -9.62
CA SER A 219 0.67 -12.15 -9.65
C SER A 219 2.03 -12.30 -8.96
N VAL A 220 2.12 -13.30 -8.09
CA VAL A 220 3.28 -13.68 -7.29
C VAL A 220 4.39 -14.16 -8.21
N THR A 221 5.30 -13.30 -8.64
CA THR A 221 6.67 -13.67 -9.00
C THR A 221 7.55 -12.43 -8.92
N SER A 222 8.76 -12.63 -8.41
CA SER A 222 9.72 -11.70 -7.81
C SER A 222 10.33 -10.63 -8.73
N ASN A 223 9.67 -10.22 -9.82
CA ASN A 223 10.13 -9.17 -10.72
C ASN A 223 9.00 -8.21 -11.09
N PHE A 224 8.87 -7.15 -10.30
CA PHE A 224 7.93 -6.05 -10.54
C PHE A 224 8.32 -5.25 -11.80
N LYS A 225 7.50 -5.34 -12.85
CA LYS A 225 7.43 -4.32 -13.90
C LYS A 225 5.97 -4.03 -14.20
N CYS A 226 5.40 -3.05 -13.48
CA CYS A 226 4.15 -2.41 -13.89
C CYS A 226 4.46 -1.42 -15.00
N VAL A 227 3.74 -1.51 -16.12
CA VAL A 227 3.81 -0.52 -17.21
C VAL A 227 2.51 0.28 -17.15
N SER A 228 2.65 1.60 -16.95
CA SER A 228 1.57 2.55 -17.20
C SER A 228 1.17 2.40 -18.66
N VAL A 229 -0.05 1.95 -18.93
CA VAL A 229 -0.64 2.12 -20.26
C VAL A 229 -1.32 3.48 -20.22
N CYS A 230 -0.56 4.51 -20.60
CA CYS A 230 -1.14 5.81 -20.95
C CYS A 230 -2.07 5.66 -22.15
#